data_AF-A0A2V7RLQ6-F1
#
_entry.id   AF-A0A2V7RLQ6-F1
#
_cell.length_a   1.000
_cell.length_b   1.000
_cell.length_c   1.000
_cell.angle_alpha   90.00
_cell.angle_beta   90.00
_cell.angle_gamma   90.00
#
_symmetry.space_group_name_H-M   'P 1'
#
loop_
_entity.id
_entity.type
_entity.pdbx_description
1 polymer ?
#
loop_
_entity_poly.entity_id
_entity_poly.type
_entity_poly.pdbx_seq_one_letter_code
_entity_poly.pdbx_strand_id
1 'polypeptide(L)'
;MPCRPLAYDSVTQTVGFFGAVLRVSRHTLIIPPLALTHPVQITVVVPSDTVNVIRFEPEGLVFNYPVMLTMSYANCNASSFTDLRKIAYTTDSLQILEYEPSADDVFGKKVTARLAHFSLYAVSY
;
A
#
# COMPACT_ATOMS: atom_id res chain seq x y z
N MET A 1 -4.80 -3.32 -15.59
CA MET A 1 -3.68 -4.17 -16.04
C MET A 1 -3.76 -5.52 -15.36
N PRO A 2 -3.81 -6.65 -16.08
CA PRO A 2 -3.81 -7.95 -15.44
C PRO A 2 -2.41 -8.22 -14.87
N CYS A 3 -2.34 -8.38 -13.56
CA CYS A 3 -1.17 -8.86 -12.85
C CYS A 3 -1.27 -10.36 -12.61
N ARG A 4 -0.13 -11.02 -12.52
CA ARG A 4 -0.08 -12.39 -12.04
C ARG A 4 -0.52 -12.39 -10.57
N PRO A 5 -1.52 -13.18 -10.17
CA PRO A 5 -1.99 -13.18 -8.79
C PRO A 5 -0.86 -13.48 -7.81
N LEU A 6 -0.74 -12.63 -6.79
CA LEU A 6 0.12 -12.90 -5.65
C LEU A 6 -0.57 -13.95 -4.75
N ALA A 7 0.21 -14.69 -3.97
CA ALA A 7 -0.35 -15.51 -2.91
C ALA A 7 -0.95 -14.60 -1.83
N TYR A 8 -2.03 -15.05 -1.19
CA TYR A 8 -2.55 -14.37 -0.01
C TYR A 8 -1.44 -14.28 1.04
N ASP A 9 -1.22 -13.09 1.59
CA ASP A 9 -0.27 -12.87 2.67
C ASP A 9 -0.82 -11.80 3.62
N SER A 10 -0.56 -11.95 4.91
CA SER A 10 -1.02 -11.00 5.91
C SER A 10 -0.08 -10.95 7.10
N VAL A 11 0.12 -9.74 7.64
CA VAL A 11 0.92 -9.52 8.85
C VAL A 11 0.15 -8.66 9.83
N THR A 12 0.19 -9.02 11.11
CA THR A 12 -0.38 -8.23 12.19
C THR A 12 0.71 -7.85 13.19
N GLN A 13 0.80 -6.57 13.53
CA GLN A 13 1.76 -6.06 14.52
C GLN A 13 1.18 -4.89 15.28
N THR A 14 1.44 -4.83 16.59
CA THR A 14 1.15 -3.65 17.39
C THR A 14 2.24 -2.61 17.20
N VAL A 15 1.88 -1.44 16.69
CA VAL A 15 2.79 -0.33 16.41
C VAL A 15 2.49 0.83 17.35
N GLY A 16 3.51 1.26 18.08
CA GLY A 16 3.43 2.39 19.01
C GLY A 16 4.08 3.66 18.45
N PHE A 17 4.36 4.60 19.35
CA PHE A 17 4.91 5.91 19.00
C PHE A 17 6.30 5.87 18.34
N PHE A 18 7.05 4.78 18.49
CA PHE A 18 8.35 4.62 17.82
C PHE A 18 8.25 4.36 16.31
N GLY A 19 7.03 4.10 15.79
CA GLY A 19 6.84 3.68 14.42
C GLY A 19 7.20 2.21 14.20
N ALA A 20 7.16 1.76 12.95
CA ALA A 20 7.48 0.40 12.56
C ALA A 20 7.75 0.30 11.05
N VAL A 21 8.38 -0.80 10.63
CA VAL A 21 8.47 -1.20 9.23
C VAL A 21 7.77 -2.55 9.08
N LEU A 22 6.65 -2.56 8.36
CA LEU A 22 5.89 -3.77 8.05
C LEU A 22 6.24 -4.22 6.65
N ARG A 23 6.58 -5.50 6.49
CA ARG A 23 6.79 -6.13 5.19
C ARG A 23 5.78 -7.24 5.03
N VAL A 24 5.09 -7.25 3.89
CA VAL A 24 4.10 -8.28 3.55
C VAL A 24 4.22 -8.55 2.05
N SER A 25 4.41 -9.80 1.68
CA SER A 25 4.70 -10.24 0.32
C SER A 25 5.86 -9.43 -0.29
N ARG A 26 5.57 -8.56 -1.27
CA ARG A 26 6.55 -7.68 -1.94
C ARG A 26 6.31 -6.19 -1.67
N HIS A 27 5.50 -5.89 -0.65
CA HIS A 27 5.12 -4.54 -0.25
C HIS A 27 5.79 -4.18 1.08
N THR A 28 5.99 -2.89 1.30
CA THR A 28 6.57 -2.38 2.54
C THR A 28 5.82 -1.14 2.97
N LEU A 29 5.42 -1.12 4.24
CA LEU A 29 4.88 0.06 4.90
C LEU A 29 5.89 0.54 5.93
N ILE A 30 6.23 1.83 5.87
CA ILE A 30 7.08 2.50 6.84
C ILE A 30 6.22 3.51 7.59
N ILE A 31 6.03 3.25 8.88
CA ILE A 31 5.36 4.12 9.83
C ILE A 31 6.46 4.87 10.58
N PRO A 32 6.64 6.18 10.38
CA PRO A 32 7.66 6.94 11.08
C PRO A 32 7.31 7.09 12.57
N PRO A 33 8.29 7.43 13.42
CA PRO A 33 8.01 7.80 14.81
C PRO A 33 6.98 8.92 14.88
N LEU A 34 6.14 8.90 15.92
CA LEU A 34 5.09 9.87 16.23
C LEU A 34 3.91 9.91 15.23
N ALA A 35 3.91 9.07 14.20
CA ALA A 35 2.76 8.93 13.29
C ALA A 35 1.48 8.49 14.03
N LEU A 36 1.65 7.76 15.14
CA LEU A 36 0.60 7.27 16.03
C LEU A 36 0.78 7.84 17.44
N THR A 37 -0.31 8.27 18.06
CA THR A 37 -0.33 8.78 19.45
C THR A 37 -0.36 7.67 20.49
N HIS A 38 -0.93 6.51 20.15
CA HIS A 38 -1.09 5.36 21.03
C HIS A 38 -0.73 4.08 20.27
N PRO A 39 -0.39 2.98 20.98
CA PRO A 39 -0.21 1.68 20.35
C PRO A 39 -1.49 1.23 19.63
N VAL A 40 -1.38 0.93 18.34
CA VAL A 40 -2.47 0.40 17.51
C VAL A 40 -2.06 -0.96 16.96
N GLN A 41 -2.96 -1.94 17.02
CA GLN A 41 -2.79 -3.20 16.33
C GLN A 41 -3.10 -3.00 14.85
N ILE A 42 -2.09 -3.16 14.01
CA ILE A 42 -2.17 -2.96 12.57
C ILE A 42 -2.14 -4.30 11.88
N THR A 43 -3.12 -4.57 11.03
CA THR A 43 -3.12 -5.73 10.12
C THR A 43 -2.98 -5.24 8.70
N VAL A 44 -2.09 -5.86 7.96
CA VAL A 44 -1.89 -5.62 6.52
C VAL A 44 -2.21 -6.89 5.78
N VAL A 45 -3.09 -6.82 4.79
CA VAL A 45 -3.54 -7.97 4.01
C VAL A 45 -3.28 -7.72 2.53
N VAL A 46 -2.63 -8.68 1.88
CA VAL A 46 -2.41 -8.74 0.44
C VAL A 46 -3.28 -9.88 -0.10
N PRO A 47 -4.45 -9.60 -0.67
CA PRO A 47 -5.31 -10.63 -1.25
C PRO A 47 -4.67 -11.24 -2.50
N SER A 48 -5.10 -12.46 -2.84
CA SER A 48 -4.78 -13.07 -4.13
C SER A 48 -5.72 -12.51 -5.19
N ASP A 49 -5.23 -11.54 -5.97
CA ASP A 49 -6.00 -10.88 -7.02
C ASP A 49 -5.14 -10.58 -8.25
N THR A 50 -5.80 -10.36 -9.38
CA THR A 50 -5.22 -9.91 -10.65
C THR A 50 -4.83 -8.42 -10.63
N VAL A 51 -5.14 -7.71 -9.55
CA VAL A 51 -4.68 -6.34 -9.28
C VAL A 51 -3.85 -6.36 -8.01
N ASN A 52 -2.77 -5.58 -7.97
CA ASN A 52 -2.00 -5.44 -6.75
C ASN A 52 -2.74 -4.52 -5.78
N VAL A 53 -3.38 -5.15 -4.81
CA VAL A 53 -4.20 -4.54 -3.78
C VAL A 53 -3.56 -4.81 -2.42
N ILE A 54 -3.70 -3.86 -1.51
CA ILE A 54 -3.31 -4.01 -0.11
C ILE A 54 -4.37 -3.35 0.78
N ARG A 55 -4.86 -4.11 1.76
CA ARG A 55 -5.80 -3.63 2.77
C ARG A 55 -5.06 -3.38 4.07
N PHE A 56 -5.36 -2.24 4.70
CA PHE A 56 -4.90 -1.93 6.04
C PHE A 56 -6.06 -1.88 7.01
N GLU A 57 -5.87 -2.52 8.17
CA GLU A 57 -6.80 -2.50 9.28
C GLU A 57 -6.10 -1.96 10.54
N PRO A 58 -6.78 -1.16 11.37
CA PRO A 58 -8.18 -0.72 11.20
C PRO A 58 -8.33 0.33 10.09
N GLU A 59 -9.39 0.20 9.29
CA GLU A 59 -9.73 1.17 8.25
C GLU A 59 -10.06 2.54 8.86
N GLY A 60 -9.70 3.61 8.16
CA GLY A 60 -9.92 4.98 8.62
C GLY A 60 -8.98 5.45 9.73
N LEU A 61 -7.97 4.65 10.13
CA LEU A 61 -6.93 5.10 11.05
C LEU A 61 -6.16 6.26 10.41
N VAL A 62 -6.26 7.46 10.98
CA VAL A 62 -5.55 8.66 10.50
C VAL A 62 -4.23 8.83 11.23
N PHE A 63 -3.17 9.16 10.50
CA PHE A 63 -1.84 9.41 11.06
C PHE A 63 -1.58 10.90 11.30
N ASN A 64 -0.83 11.21 12.36
CA ASN A 64 -0.33 12.57 12.57
C ASN A 64 0.73 12.97 11.54
N TYR A 65 1.51 11.97 11.09
CA TYR A 65 2.53 12.11 10.05
C TYR A 65 2.27 11.06 8.97
N PRO A 66 2.31 11.44 7.68
CA PRO A 66 2.07 10.50 6.60
C PRO A 66 3.01 9.29 6.67
N VAL A 67 2.46 8.11 6.44
CA VAL A 67 3.22 6.86 6.34
C VAL A 67 3.61 6.60 4.89
N MET A 68 4.70 5.86 4.67
CA MET A 68 5.19 5.57 3.33
C MET A 68 4.83 4.13 2.95
N LEU A 69 4.00 3.97 1.92
CA LEU A 69 3.67 2.68 1.34
C LEU A 69 4.45 2.50 0.03
N THR A 70 5.31 1.48 -0.03
CA THR A 70 5.94 1.04 -1.26
C THR A 70 5.29 -0.26 -1.73
N MET A 71 4.68 -0.24 -2.92
CA MET A 71 4.10 -1.41 -3.55
C MET A 71 4.90 -1.84 -4.78
N SER A 72 5.25 -3.13 -4.87
CA SER A 72 5.78 -3.69 -6.11
C SER A 72 4.67 -3.98 -7.09
N TYR A 73 4.92 -3.73 -8.37
CA TYR A 73 4.10 -4.19 -9.51
C TYR A 73 4.91 -5.06 -10.47
N ALA A 74 5.98 -5.69 -9.99
CA ALA A 74 6.84 -6.55 -10.79
C ALA A 74 6.14 -7.80 -11.35
N ASN A 75 5.03 -8.22 -10.73
CA ASN A 75 4.14 -9.29 -11.18
C ASN A 75 3.12 -8.82 -12.23
N CYS A 76 3.04 -7.52 -12.52
CA CYS A 76 2.16 -6.98 -13.53
C CYS A 76 2.83 -6.95 -14.90
N ASN A 77 2.05 -7.24 -15.95
CA ASN A 77 2.50 -7.03 -17.32
C ASN A 77 2.53 -5.53 -17.58
N ALA A 78 3.68 -4.90 -17.37
CA ALA A 78 3.91 -3.50 -17.71
C ALA A 78 3.98 -3.38 -19.24
N SER A 79 2.88 -2.99 -19.88
CA SER A 79 2.77 -2.86 -21.34
C SER A 79 3.47 -1.60 -21.88
N SER A 80 3.78 -0.61 -21.03
CA SER A 80 4.55 0.56 -21.43
C SER A 80 5.27 1.23 -20.26
N PHE A 81 6.46 1.78 -20.53
CA PHE A 81 7.24 2.60 -19.60
C PHE A 81 6.70 4.04 -19.48
N THR A 82 5.78 4.45 -20.35
CA THR A 82 5.23 5.82 -20.41
C THR A 82 4.14 6.11 -19.37
N ASP A 83 3.45 5.08 -18.89
CA ASP A 83 2.35 5.27 -17.92
C ASP A 83 2.91 5.18 -16.51
N LEU A 84 3.01 6.31 -15.81
CA LEU A 84 3.51 6.36 -14.43
C LEU A 84 2.50 5.74 -13.48
N ARG A 85 2.94 4.74 -12.71
CA ARG A 85 2.09 4.03 -11.76
C ARG A 85 1.83 4.91 -10.56
N LYS A 86 0.59 4.85 -10.08
CA LYS A 86 0.12 5.53 -8.89
C LYS A 86 -0.51 4.55 -7.92
N ILE A 87 -0.59 4.96 -6.66
CA ILE A 87 -1.38 4.26 -5.67
C ILE A 87 -2.73 4.97 -5.56
N ALA A 88 -3.80 4.23 -5.75
CA ALA A 88 -5.16 4.71 -5.66
C ALA A 88 -5.82 4.21 -4.37
N TYR A 89 -6.48 5.10 -3.65
CA TYR A 89 -7.47 4.73 -2.65
C TYR A 89 -8.72 4.20 -3.36
N THR A 90 -9.18 3.01 -2.97
CA THR A 90 -10.27 2.30 -3.63
C THR A 90 -11.35 1.82 -2.65
N THR A 91 -12.53 1.54 -3.18
CA THR A 91 -13.56 0.73 -2.51
C THR A 91 -13.25 -0.77 -2.64
N ASP A 92 -13.98 -1.63 -1.91
CA ASP A 92 -13.86 -3.10 -2.04
C ASP A 92 -14.11 -3.63 -3.47
N SER A 93 -14.83 -2.88 -4.30
CA SER A 93 -15.06 -3.20 -5.72
C SER A 93 -13.98 -2.65 -6.64
N LEU A 94 -12.87 -2.15 -6.09
CA LEU A 94 -11.74 -1.53 -6.79
C LEU A 94 -12.12 -0.26 -7.57
N GLN A 95 -13.21 0.41 -7.19
CA GLN A 95 -13.52 1.74 -7.71
C GLN A 95 -12.56 2.74 -7.09
N ILE A 96 -11.83 3.49 -7.93
CA ILE A 96 -10.90 4.52 -7.49
C ILE A 96 -11.69 5.71 -6.93
N LEU A 97 -11.39 6.06 -5.69
CA LEU A 97 -11.91 7.24 -5.02
C LEU A 97 -10.94 8.42 -5.16
N GLU A 98 -9.65 8.17 -4.92
CA GLU A 98 -8.61 9.20 -4.99
C GLU A 98 -7.25 8.60 -5.34
N TYR A 99 -6.34 9.41 -5.89
CA TYR A 99 -4.94 9.04 -6.09
C TYR A 99 -4.07 9.66 -5.00
N GLU A 100 -3.30 8.82 -4.33
CA GLU A 100 -2.35 9.27 -3.31
C GLU A 100 -1.12 9.93 -3.95
N PRO A 101 -0.49 10.91 -3.28
CA PRO A 101 0.79 11.47 -3.72
C PRO A 101 1.85 10.36 -3.82
N SER A 102 2.18 9.96 -5.05
CA SER A 102 3.02 8.80 -5.33
C SER A 102 4.15 9.10 -6.30
N ALA A 103 5.28 8.42 -6.11
CA ALA A 103 6.42 8.42 -7.02
C ALA A 103 6.66 7.00 -7.56
N ASP A 104 6.73 6.87 -8.87
CA ASP A 104 6.97 5.60 -9.57
C ASP A 104 8.47 5.39 -9.84
N ASP A 105 8.98 4.23 -9.45
CA ASP A 105 10.28 3.69 -9.85
C ASP A 105 10.03 2.62 -10.93
N VAL A 106 10.02 3.09 -12.19
CA VAL A 106 9.73 2.25 -13.36
C VAL A 106 10.78 1.15 -13.54
N PHE A 107 12.02 1.40 -13.17
CA PHE A 107 13.11 0.42 -13.27
C PHE A 107 13.01 -0.65 -12.18
N GLY A 108 12.73 -0.24 -10.94
CA GLY A 108 12.52 -1.14 -9.81
C GLY A 108 11.15 -1.83 -9.81
N LYS A 109 10.23 -1.40 -10.67
CA LYS A 109 8.82 -1.81 -10.73
C LYS A 109 8.13 -1.66 -9.37
N LYS A 110 8.29 -0.48 -8.76
CA LYS A 110 7.75 -0.13 -7.46
C LYS A 110 7.17 1.28 -7.48
N VAL A 111 6.03 1.47 -6.84
CA VAL A 111 5.45 2.79 -6.61
C VAL A 111 5.43 3.06 -5.11
N THR A 112 5.83 4.27 -4.71
CA THR A 112 5.83 4.68 -3.31
C THR A 112 4.88 5.85 -3.11
N ALA A 113 3.92 5.72 -2.20
CA ALA A 113 2.96 6.77 -1.86
C ALA A 113 3.03 7.18 -0.39
N ARG A 114 2.63 8.42 -0.13
CA ARG A 114 2.40 8.95 1.21
C ARG A 114 0.93 8.76 1.55
N LEU A 115 0.63 8.02 2.62
CA LEU A 115 -0.73 7.79 3.06
C LEU A 115 -1.03 8.61 4.32
N ALA A 116 -2.15 9.32 4.33
CA ALA A 116 -2.63 10.04 5.50
C ALA A 116 -3.50 9.15 6.41
N HIS A 117 -4.07 8.08 5.87
CA HIS A 117 -4.91 7.14 6.62
C HIS A 117 -4.77 5.70 6.13
N PHE A 118 -5.36 4.77 6.86
CA PHE A 118 -5.51 3.37 6.44
C PHE A 118 -6.80 3.13 5.69
N SER A 119 -6.69 2.28 4.67
CA SER A 119 -7.77 1.92 3.76
C SER A 119 -7.36 0.78 2.83
N LEU A 120 -8.17 0.54 1.79
CA LEU A 120 -7.83 -0.31 0.67
C LEU A 120 -7.15 0.48 -0.45
N TYR A 121 -5.94 0.05 -0.83
CA TYR A 121 -5.15 0.69 -1.86
C TYR A 121 -4.81 -0.27 -2.99
N ALA A 122 -4.79 0.25 -4.22
CA ALA A 122 -4.44 -0.51 -5.41
C ALA A 122 -3.42 0.24 -6.28
N VAL A 123 -2.58 -0.50 -6.99
CA VAL A 123 -1.72 0.09 -8.04
C VAL A 123 -2.53 0.31 -9.32
N SER A 124 -2.52 1.54 -9.83
CA SER A 124 -3.18 1.96 -11.07
C SER A 124 -2.26 2.85 -11.93
N TYR A 125 -2.70 3.21 -13.14
CA TYR A 125 -2.00 4.10 -14.08
C TYR A 125 -2.98 5.03 -14.79
#